data_AF-A0A523QCY8-F1
#
_entry.id   AF-A0A523QCY8-F1
#
_cell.length_a   1.000
_cell.length_b   1.000
_cell.length_c   1.000
_cell.angle_alpha   90.00
_cell.angle_beta   90.00
_cell.angle_gamma   90.00
#
_symmetry.space_group_name_H-M   'P 1'
#
loop_
_entity.id
_entity.type
_entity.pdbx_description
1 polymer ?
#
loop_
_entity_poly.entity_id
_entity_poly.type
_entity_poly.pdbx_seq_one_letter_code
_entity_poly.pdbx_strand_id
1 'polypeptide(L)'
;MARKQALTRRTGADVADKILEFLKTGKPRNVKEVADAVDLHDDKLEKVLDFLKQTGLIIKSVQITDSGANFLTLPVEKRKRRL
;
A
#
# COMPACT_ATOMS: atom_id res chain seq x y z
N MET A 1 4.74 -22.03 -18.73
CA MET A 1 3.40 -21.44 -18.53
C MET A 1 2.80 -22.02 -17.26
N ALA A 2 2.34 -21.15 -16.34
CA ALA A 2 1.46 -21.40 -15.18
C ALA A 2 1.85 -20.47 -14.02
N ARG A 3 1.59 -19.17 -14.15
CA ARG A 3 1.47 -18.30 -12.97
C ARG A 3 0.14 -18.66 -12.31
N LYS A 4 0.16 -19.70 -11.46
CA LYS A 4 -0.93 -19.98 -10.53
C LYS A 4 -1.07 -18.73 -9.67
N GLN A 5 -2.08 -17.92 -10.01
CA GLN A 5 -2.61 -16.89 -9.14
C GLN A 5 -3.08 -17.61 -7.90
N ALA A 6 -2.19 -17.69 -6.91
CA ALA A 6 -2.53 -18.17 -5.60
C ALA A 6 -3.62 -17.22 -5.09
N LEU A 7 -4.77 -17.80 -4.82
CA LEU A 7 -5.87 -17.22 -4.06
C LEU A 7 -5.35 -17.01 -2.62
N THR A 8 -4.40 -16.10 -2.46
CA THR A 8 -3.72 -15.85 -1.19
C THR A 8 -4.57 -14.82 -0.46
N ARG A 9 -5.02 -15.17 0.75
CA ARG A 9 -5.60 -14.25 1.74
C ARG A 9 -4.95 -12.87 1.55
N ARG A 10 -5.70 -11.85 1.10
CA ARG A 10 -5.15 -10.49 0.94
C ARG A 10 -4.62 -10.05 2.30
N THR A 11 -3.31 -10.18 2.51
CA THR A 11 -2.63 -9.79 3.74
C THR A 11 -2.60 -8.26 3.78
N GLY A 12 -2.60 -7.64 4.98
CA GLY A 12 -2.46 -6.18 5.10
C GLY A 12 -1.25 -5.62 4.32
N ALA A 13 -0.19 -6.42 4.18
CA ALA A 13 0.98 -6.12 3.38
C ALA A 13 0.70 -6.02 1.86
N ASP A 14 -0.11 -6.92 1.28
CA ASP A 14 -0.49 -6.86 -0.14
C ASP A 14 -1.35 -5.64 -0.45
N VAL A 15 -2.22 -5.26 0.49
CA VAL A 15 -3.04 -4.05 0.38
C VAL A 15 -2.16 -2.81 0.47
N ALA A 16 -1.23 -2.77 1.44
CA ALA A 16 -0.27 -1.68 1.58
C ALA A 16 0.59 -1.47 0.33
N ASP A 17 1.10 -2.55 -0.28
CA ASP A 17 1.87 -2.46 -1.52
C ASP A 17 1.04 -1.88 -2.67
N LYS A 18 -0.23 -2.30 -2.84
CA LYS A 18 -1.12 -1.73 -3.85
C LYS A 18 -1.43 -0.25 -3.62
N ILE A 19 -1.67 0.15 -2.37
CA ILE A 19 -1.89 1.56 -2.02
C ILE A 19 -0.66 2.38 -2.41
N LEU A 20 0.52 1.93 -1.99
CA LEU A 20 1.77 2.62 -2.31
C LEU A 20 2.00 2.68 -3.82
N GLU A 21 1.74 1.60 -4.56
CA GLU A 21 1.85 1.57 -6.02
C GLU A 21 0.91 2.57 -6.70
N PHE A 22 -0.33 2.68 -6.22
CA PHE A 22 -1.30 3.67 -6.70
C PHE A 22 -0.84 5.12 -6.42
N LEU A 23 -0.27 5.34 -5.23
CA LEU A 23 0.25 6.65 -4.81
C LEU A 23 1.62 6.98 -5.42
N LYS A 24 2.34 6.02 -6.00
CA LYS A 24 3.64 6.19 -6.68
C LYS A 24 3.60 7.24 -7.79
N THR A 25 2.41 7.51 -8.33
CA THR A 25 2.18 8.59 -9.30
C THR A 25 2.53 9.99 -8.76
N GLY A 26 2.83 10.13 -7.46
CA GLY A 26 3.27 11.38 -6.83
C GLY A 26 2.16 12.42 -6.71
N LYS A 27 0.96 12.09 -7.18
CA LYS A 27 -0.22 12.95 -7.08
C LYS A 27 -0.92 12.67 -5.76
N PRO A 28 -1.31 13.71 -5.00
CA PRO A 28 -2.21 13.54 -3.88
C PRO A 28 -3.53 12.95 -4.40
N ARG A 29 -3.94 11.82 -3.83
CA ARG A 29 -5.21 11.16 -4.14
C ARG A 29 -6.24 11.43 -3.06
N ASN A 30 -7.48 10.99 -3.22
CA ASN A 30 -8.45 10.97 -2.14
C ASN A 30 -8.59 9.56 -1.57
N VAL A 31 -9.00 9.42 -0.30
CA VAL A 31 -9.17 8.12 0.37
C VAL A 31 -10.15 7.24 -0.41
N LYS A 32 -11.21 7.84 -0.97
CA LYS A 32 -12.17 7.14 -1.84
C LYS A 32 -11.54 6.56 -3.11
N GLU A 33 -10.62 7.29 -3.75
CA GLU A 33 -9.90 6.77 -4.93
C GLU A 33 -9.00 5.60 -4.55
N VAL A 34 -8.37 5.66 -3.36
CA VAL A 34 -7.56 4.57 -2.86
C VAL A 34 -8.43 3.35 -2.52
N ALA A 35 -9.58 3.55 -1.87
CA ALA A 35 -10.54 2.50 -1.55
C ALA A 35 -11.02 1.75 -2.80
N ASP A 36 -11.38 2.50 -3.84
CA ASP A 36 -11.80 1.97 -5.12
C ASP A 36 -10.67 1.19 -5.81
N ALA A 37 -9.45 1.73 -5.79
CA ALA A 37 -8.28 1.08 -6.37
C ALA A 37 -7.88 -0.24 -5.68
N VAL A 38 -8.09 -0.36 -4.37
CA VAL A 38 -7.75 -1.58 -3.61
C VAL A 38 -8.91 -2.50 -3.30
N ASP A 39 -10.13 -2.10 -3.68
CA ASP A 39 -11.38 -2.84 -3.47
C ASP A 39 -11.46 -3.35 -2.03
N LEU A 40 -11.40 -2.39 -1.09
CA LEU A 40 -11.31 -2.63 0.35
C LEU A 40 -12.32 -1.78 1.10
N HIS A 41 -12.95 -2.37 2.12
CA HIS A 41 -13.88 -1.67 3.02
C HIS A 41 -13.18 -0.53 3.76
N ASP A 42 -13.86 0.61 3.90
CA ASP A 42 -13.33 1.85 4.50
C ASP A 42 -12.66 1.60 5.87
N ASP A 43 -13.26 0.80 6.75
CA ASP A 43 -12.72 0.50 8.09
C ASP A 43 -11.36 -0.21 8.07
N LYS A 44 -11.14 -1.09 7.08
CA LYS A 44 -9.87 -1.79 6.91
C LYS A 44 -8.86 -0.90 6.21
N LEU A 45 -9.32 -0.08 5.27
CA LEU A 45 -8.47 0.85 4.55
C LEU A 45 -7.87 1.87 5.51
N GLU A 46 -8.70 2.43 6.40
CA GLU A 46 -8.27 3.41 7.39
C GLU A 46 -7.15 2.86 8.28
N LYS A 47 -7.27 1.61 8.75
CA LYS A 47 -6.20 0.94 9.53
C LYS A 47 -4.90 0.81 8.75
N VAL A 48 -4.97 0.50 7.46
CA VAL A 48 -3.77 0.38 6.62
C VAL A 48 -3.17 1.75 6.34
N LEU A 49 -3.98 2.77 6.08
CA LEU A 49 -3.53 4.15 5.88
C LEU A 49 -2.90 4.71 7.15
N ASP A 50 -3.49 4.45 8.32
CA ASP A 50 -2.91 4.86 9.60
C ASP A 50 -1.56 4.18 9.84
N PHE A 51 -1.46 2.87 9.57
CA PHE A 51 -0.19 2.15 9.64
C PHE A 51 0.88 2.72 8.68
N LEU A 52 0.51 2.99 7.42
CA LEU A 52 1.40 3.59 6.42
C LEU A 52 1.84 5.01 6.83
N LYS A 53 0.96 5.75 7.51
CA LYS A 53 1.25 7.08 8.05
C LYS A 53 2.19 7.01 9.25
N GLN A 54 1.94 6.09 10.19
CA GLN A 54 2.81 5.85 11.36
C GLN A 54 4.22 5.42 10.95
N THR A 55 4.33 4.62 9.90
CA THR A 55 5.62 4.20 9.32
C THR A 55 6.30 5.27 8.48
N GLY A 56 5.66 6.42 8.25
CA GLY A 56 6.20 7.54 7.47
C GLY A 56 6.28 7.27 5.96
N LEU A 57 5.58 6.24 5.47
CA LEU A 57 5.54 5.88 4.05
C LEU A 57 4.57 6.78 3.27
N ILE A 58 3.56 7.32 3.95
CA ILE A 58 2.62 8.31 3.40
C ILE A 58 2.45 9.50 4.35
N ILE A 59 2.14 10.66 3.79
CA ILE A 59 1.74 11.88 4.50
C ILE A 59 0.31 12.22 4.12
N LYS A 60 -0.45 12.80 5.07
CA LYS A 60 -1.85 13.22 4.88
C LYS A 60 -2.76 12.10 4.33
N SER A 61 -2.43 10.83 4.59
CA SER A 61 -3.17 9.62 4.21
C SER A 61 -3.21 9.25 2.72
N VAL A 62 -2.70 10.10 1.81
CA VAL A 62 -2.89 9.91 0.35
C VAL A 62 -1.77 10.51 -0.49
N GLN A 63 -0.63 10.83 0.13
CA GLN A 63 0.57 11.29 -0.56
C GLN A 63 1.74 10.40 -0.15
N ILE A 64 2.38 9.76 -1.12
CA ILE A 64 3.56 8.94 -0.84
C ILE A 64 4.76 9.84 -0.47
N THR A 65 5.58 9.39 0.47
CA THR A 65 6.85 10.05 0.82
C THR A 65 8.01 9.48 0.02
N ASP A 66 9.17 10.13 0.05
CA ASP A 66 10.40 9.56 -0.50
C ASP A 66 10.72 8.20 0.14
N SER A 67 10.46 8.05 1.44
CA SER A 67 10.60 6.78 2.17
C SER A 67 9.63 5.72 1.66
N GLY A 68 8.37 6.08 1.38
CA GLY A 68 7.37 5.20 0.77
C GLY A 68 7.76 4.76 -0.63
N ALA A 69 8.24 5.69 -1.45
CA ALA A 69 8.73 5.41 -2.80
C ALA A 69 9.97 4.50 -2.77
N ASN A 70 10.89 4.72 -1.83
CA ASN A 70 12.06 3.85 -1.64
C ASN A 70 11.67 2.48 -1.04
N PHE A 71 10.62 2.41 -0.23
CA PHE A 71 10.08 1.12 0.20
C PHE A 71 9.58 0.31 -1.01
N LEU A 72 8.95 0.98 -1.99
CA LEU A 72 8.56 0.37 -3.26
C LEU A 72 9.72 -0.06 -4.17
N THR A 73 10.95 0.38 -3.93
CA THR A 73 12.12 -0.11 -4.68
C THR A 73 12.74 -1.36 -4.05
N LEU A 74 12.42 -1.67 -2.80
CA LEU A 74 12.92 -2.88 -2.13
C LEU A 74 12.25 -4.14 -2.70
N PRO A 75 12.99 -5.25 -2.88
CA PRO A 75 12.40 -6.55 -3.20
C PRO A 75 11.36 -6.93 -2.13
N VAL A 76 10.24 -7.54 -2.55
CA VAL A 76 9.13 -7.92 -1.65
C VAL A 76 9.61 -8.81 -0.47
N GLU A 77 10.63 -9.65 -0.70
CA GLU A 77 11.28 -10.45 0.36
C GLU A 77 11.95 -9.60 1.46
N LYS A 78 12.48 -8.43 1.11
CA LYS A 78 13.11 -7.50 2.07
C LYS A 78 12.09 -6.61 2.78
N ARG A 79 10.92 -6.36 2.17
CA ARG A 79 9.81 -5.61 2.80
C ARG A 79 9.17 -6.40 3.94
N LYS A 80 8.93 -7.69 3.73
CA LYS A 80 8.33 -8.58 4.75
C LYS A 80 9.21 -8.83 5.98
N ARG A 81 10.50 -8.51 5.94
CA ARG A 81 11.42 -8.63 7.11
C ARG A 81 11.43 -7.40 8.02
N ARG A 82 10.86 -6.28 7.58
CA ARG A 82 10.89 -4.99 8.30
C ARG A 82 9.52 -4.52 8.83
N LEU A 83 8.48 -5.30 8.54
CA LEU A 83 7.12 -5.15 9.05
C LEU A 83 6.88 -6.24 10.10
#